data_AF-A0A2D6W9P4-F1
#
_entry.id   AF-A0A2D6W9P4-F1
#
_cell.length_a   1.000
_cell.length_b   1.000
_cell.length_c   1.000
_cell.angle_alpha   90.00
_cell.angle_beta   90.00
_cell.angle_gamma   90.00
#
_symmetry.space_group_name_H-M   'P 1'
#
loop_
_entity.id
_entity.type
_entity.pdbx_description
1 polymer ?
#
loop_
_entity_poly.entity_id
_entity_poly.type
_entity_poly.pdbx_seq_one_letter_code
_entity_poly.pdbx_strand_id
1 'polypeptide(L)'
;MNRYLEIFAITVATFCCISSAKEADDPTSTQLPNGDLLITNFEQKDLGRMRAWGWQFQGDSFNREFRTGTRKLRARVGRYEGKWFLTSVTENPKSTGTLTSPPFIIQKPYINFLISGGSSKKTLQANLIIDGKTIRTSSGNDSDIFERVSFNVKEFQNKEARFQIVDNATSMWGHINLDQIVQSTNPKGKDISSPPIIDNQNAGFAQLIDSGKKITGPFTLREGKIINSNNQSTPLENTLSLNTTNPITLSANADFVKFRNGEVWFCTINGIENQTISVQTRFAGNQTLPISQISILEFNKKENSPDNGKQPSTLYRFEGEPIPGKLIWIRQKDIAIESPLGIIPIPRQGVRRYVIENRTSGQDITSDEISLTDGTKISGNISIEENGDHFSINHQIVGKIRVPISNVHSLKRRPENIAWLSDLRAKAYEATGPVIPPPSPKKINPTSAALSALKVNPKSKITYSVPQLGNGNIIFRSTLAPSKGNRGSVKTSLGNSIDNIITTIKPNSSEQLIEINLKSGTDLEFEVNFQDRLIFPCAVELRNAHFVSTSTDKENT
;
A
#
# COMPACT_ATOMS: atom_id res chain seq x y z
N MET A 1 -74.51 -56.78 25.90
CA MET A 1 -73.34 -57.63 25.54
C MET A 1 -72.30 -56.70 24.93
N ASN A 2 -71.16 -56.56 25.63
CA ASN A 2 -70.03 -55.70 25.27
C ASN A 2 -69.52 -55.94 23.84
N ARG A 3 -69.09 -54.87 23.16
CA ARG A 3 -67.72 -54.78 22.61
C ARG A 3 -67.38 -53.36 22.15
N TYR A 4 -66.22 -52.92 22.62
CA TYR A 4 -65.47 -51.74 22.22
C TYR A 4 -65.17 -51.72 20.71
N LEU A 5 -65.15 -50.52 20.12
CA LEU A 5 -64.31 -50.22 18.97
C LEU A 5 -63.82 -48.77 19.08
N GLU A 6 -62.53 -48.61 19.39
CA GLU A 6 -61.80 -47.36 19.20
C GLU A 6 -61.55 -47.15 17.70
N ILE A 7 -61.80 -45.93 17.19
CA ILE A 7 -61.19 -45.47 15.94
C ILE A 7 -60.64 -44.06 16.17
N PHE A 8 -59.34 -43.95 15.89
CA PHE A 8 -58.44 -42.82 16.06
C PHE A 8 -58.92 -41.53 15.38
N ALA A 9 -58.74 -40.41 16.08
CA ALA A 9 -58.73 -39.08 15.48
C ALA A 9 -57.49 -38.91 14.59
N ILE A 10 -57.69 -38.77 13.28
CA ILE A 10 -56.64 -38.36 12.34
C ILE A 10 -56.54 -36.84 12.39
N THR A 11 -55.53 -36.33 13.09
CA THR A 11 -55.13 -34.93 13.00
C THR A 11 -54.38 -34.75 11.68
N VAL A 12 -55.03 -34.16 10.67
CA VAL A 12 -54.34 -33.69 9.46
C VAL A 12 -53.56 -32.44 9.82
N ALA A 13 -52.30 -32.62 10.24
CA ALA A 13 -51.34 -31.53 10.31
C ALA A 13 -51.09 -31.04 8.88
N THR A 14 -51.72 -29.92 8.52
CA THR A 14 -51.44 -29.23 7.27
C THR A 14 -50.06 -28.60 7.42
N PHE A 15 -49.01 -29.33 7.03
CA PHE A 15 -47.67 -28.77 6.87
C PHE A 15 -47.73 -27.81 5.69
N CYS A 16 -47.92 -26.53 5.98
CA CYS A 16 -47.71 -25.47 5.01
C CYS A 16 -46.20 -25.34 4.81
N CYS A 17 -45.62 -26.18 3.95
CA CYS A 17 -44.28 -25.98 3.43
C CYS A 17 -44.29 -24.73 2.56
N ILE A 18 -44.02 -23.57 3.16
CA ILE A 18 -43.59 -22.40 2.42
C ILE A 18 -42.12 -22.65 2.07
N SER A 19 -41.86 -23.47 1.06
CA SER A 19 -40.56 -23.46 0.40
C SER A 19 -40.48 -22.16 -0.39
N SER A 20 -39.61 -21.26 0.05
CA SER A 20 -39.23 -20.11 -0.74
C SER A 20 -38.61 -20.62 -2.04
N ALA A 21 -38.92 -20.00 -3.18
CA ALA A 21 -38.34 -20.30 -4.49
C ALA A 21 -36.79 -20.27 -4.55
N LYS A 22 -36.13 -19.92 -3.44
CA LYS A 22 -34.69 -20.02 -3.22
C LYS A 22 -34.14 -21.45 -3.11
N GLU A 23 -34.93 -22.42 -2.63
CA GLU A 23 -34.43 -23.79 -2.34
C GLU A 23 -34.56 -24.77 -3.50
N ALA A 24 -35.45 -24.51 -4.46
CA ALA A 24 -35.80 -25.49 -5.49
C ALA A 24 -34.78 -25.64 -6.65
N ASP A 25 -33.79 -24.75 -6.74
CA ASP A 25 -32.88 -24.66 -7.90
C ASP A 25 -31.42 -24.35 -7.50
N ASP A 26 -30.99 -24.62 -6.27
CA ASP A 26 -29.59 -24.38 -5.84
C ASP A 26 -28.63 -25.46 -6.40
N PRO A 27 -27.71 -25.13 -7.34
CA PRO A 27 -26.79 -26.11 -7.91
C PRO A 27 -25.75 -26.59 -6.89
N THR A 28 -25.54 -25.88 -5.78
CA THR A 28 -24.43 -26.10 -4.82
C THR A 28 -24.56 -27.42 -4.03
N SER A 29 -25.67 -28.14 -4.20
CA SER A 29 -25.96 -29.46 -3.63
C SER A 29 -26.32 -30.53 -4.68
N THR A 30 -26.28 -30.19 -5.97
CA THR A 30 -26.65 -31.13 -7.04
C THR A 30 -25.55 -32.17 -7.23
N GLN A 31 -25.88 -33.44 -7.02
CA GLN A 31 -24.98 -34.54 -7.36
C GLN A 31 -25.04 -34.83 -8.87
N LEU A 32 -23.90 -34.70 -9.53
CA LEU A 32 -23.75 -35.06 -10.95
C LEU A 32 -23.75 -36.60 -11.11
N PRO A 33 -24.06 -37.14 -12.30
CA PRO A 33 -24.12 -38.59 -12.54
C PRO A 33 -22.83 -39.36 -12.20
N ASN A 34 -21.69 -38.66 -12.17
CA ASN A 34 -20.39 -39.22 -11.83
C ASN A 34 -20.08 -39.18 -10.31
N GLY A 35 -21.04 -38.75 -9.48
CA GLY A 35 -20.92 -38.65 -8.03
C GLY A 35 -20.27 -37.37 -7.50
N ASP A 36 -19.87 -36.44 -8.39
CA ASP A 36 -19.37 -35.12 -8.00
C ASP A 36 -20.50 -34.22 -7.47
N LEU A 37 -20.18 -33.30 -6.57
CA LEU A 37 -21.12 -32.28 -6.08
C LEU A 37 -20.89 -30.97 -6.83
N LEU A 38 -21.90 -30.48 -7.53
CA LEU A 38 -21.79 -29.24 -8.28
C LEU A 38 -21.71 -28.03 -7.33
N ILE A 39 -20.85 -27.06 -7.67
CA ILE A 39 -20.87 -25.71 -7.08
C ILE A 39 -21.44 -24.74 -8.12
N THR A 40 -20.86 -24.73 -9.33
CA THR A 40 -21.43 -24.03 -10.49
C THR A 40 -20.82 -24.56 -11.78
N ASN A 41 -21.60 -24.47 -12.87
CA ASN A 41 -21.18 -24.82 -14.22
C ASN A 41 -21.39 -23.67 -15.22
N PHE A 42 -21.83 -22.49 -14.77
CA PHE A 42 -22.09 -21.32 -15.63
C PHE A 42 -23.08 -21.56 -16.79
N GLU A 43 -23.98 -22.55 -16.65
CA GLU A 43 -25.01 -22.88 -17.63
C GLU A 43 -26.31 -22.06 -17.47
N GLN A 44 -26.28 -21.04 -16.62
CA GLN A 44 -27.46 -20.23 -16.32
C GLN A 44 -27.77 -19.26 -17.47
N LYS A 45 -29.05 -19.14 -17.80
CA LYS A 45 -29.52 -18.35 -18.95
C LYS A 45 -29.33 -16.83 -18.77
N ASP A 46 -29.33 -16.37 -17.53
CA ASP A 46 -29.16 -14.96 -17.17
C ASP A 46 -28.34 -14.82 -15.87
N LEU A 47 -27.64 -13.69 -15.71
CA LEU A 47 -26.92 -13.35 -14.48
C LEU A 47 -27.86 -13.10 -13.28
N GLY A 48 -29.14 -12.79 -13.56
CA GLY A 48 -30.16 -12.58 -12.53
C GLY A 48 -30.35 -13.81 -11.64
N ARG A 49 -30.35 -15.00 -12.24
CA ARG A 49 -30.40 -16.29 -11.52
C ARG A 49 -29.19 -16.49 -10.62
N MET A 50 -27.97 -16.18 -11.09
CA MET A 50 -26.78 -16.28 -10.26
C MET A 50 -26.85 -15.34 -9.04
N ARG A 51 -27.32 -14.12 -9.25
CA ARG A 51 -27.53 -13.15 -8.15
C ARG A 51 -28.60 -13.63 -7.17
N ALA A 52 -29.69 -14.22 -7.66
CA ALA A 52 -30.75 -14.79 -6.83
C ALA A 52 -30.24 -15.94 -5.94
N TRP A 53 -29.30 -16.74 -6.45
CA TRP A 53 -28.58 -17.78 -5.70
C TRP A 53 -27.50 -17.24 -4.77
N GLY A 54 -27.32 -15.92 -4.69
CA GLY A 54 -26.40 -15.29 -3.74
C GLY A 54 -24.98 -15.10 -4.24
N TRP A 55 -24.72 -15.25 -5.54
CA TRP A 55 -23.45 -14.82 -6.12
C TRP A 55 -23.30 -13.30 -6.06
N GLN A 56 -22.15 -12.86 -5.58
CA GLN A 56 -21.81 -11.45 -5.44
C GLN A 56 -20.89 -11.05 -6.59
N PHE A 57 -21.30 -10.03 -7.33
CA PHE A 57 -20.52 -9.43 -8.41
C PHE A 57 -20.07 -8.04 -7.97
N GLN A 58 -18.80 -7.73 -8.16
CA GLN A 58 -18.24 -6.40 -7.95
C GLN A 58 -17.48 -5.98 -9.20
N GLY A 59 -17.50 -4.69 -9.53
CA GLY A 59 -16.89 -4.18 -10.75
C GLY A 59 -17.64 -4.62 -12.02
N ASP A 60 -16.95 -4.52 -13.16
CA ASP A 60 -17.54 -4.62 -14.50
C ASP A 60 -17.13 -5.91 -15.24
N SER A 61 -16.04 -6.56 -14.84
CA SER A 61 -15.44 -7.69 -15.58
C SER A 61 -16.35 -8.91 -15.71
N PHE A 62 -17.27 -9.12 -14.75
CA PHE A 62 -18.16 -10.28 -14.71
C PHE A 62 -19.64 -9.94 -14.95
N ASN A 63 -19.96 -8.71 -15.38
CA ASN A 63 -21.35 -8.27 -15.63
C ASN A 63 -21.83 -8.59 -17.07
N ARG A 64 -21.41 -9.73 -17.63
CA ARG A 64 -21.80 -10.19 -18.97
C ARG A 64 -22.40 -11.58 -18.94
N GLU A 65 -23.44 -11.78 -19.73
CA GLU A 65 -24.08 -13.08 -19.92
C GLU A 65 -23.15 -14.14 -20.51
N PHE A 66 -23.18 -15.36 -19.94
CA PHE A 66 -22.27 -16.47 -20.29
C PHE A 66 -22.34 -16.82 -21.78
N ARG A 67 -23.54 -16.95 -22.34
CA ARG A 67 -23.74 -17.20 -23.77
C ARG A 67 -23.00 -16.20 -24.67
N THR A 68 -23.05 -14.91 -24.31
CA THR A 68 -22.42 -13.85 -25.08
C THR A 68 -20.90 -13.88 -24.91
N GLY A 69 -20.41 -14.12 -23.69
CA GLY A 69 -18.99 -14.31 -23.40
C GLY A 69 -18.41 -15.50 -24.16
N THR A 70 -18.99 -16.68 -23.99
CA THR A 70 -18.60 -17.92 -24.68
C THR A 70 -18.59 -17.74 -26.19
N ARG A 71 -19.58 -17.08 -26.79
CA ARG A 71 -19.60 -16.83 -28.24
C ARG A 71 -18.37 -16.05 -28.73
N LYS A 72 -17.80 -15.13 -27.93
CA LYS A 72 -16.61 -14.35 -28.29
C LYS A 72 -15.31 -15.17 -28.21
N LEU A 73 -15.26 -16.21 -27.38
CA LEU A 73 -14.03 -16.96 -27.09
C LEU A 73 -14.04 -18.43 -27.54
N ARG A 74 -15.20 -19.00 -27.89
CA ARG A 74 -15.38 -20.42 -28.26
C ARG A 74 -14.41 -20.97 -29.30
N ALA A 75 -13.92 -20.13 -30.22
CA ALA A 75 -13.00 -20.54 -31.27
C ALA A 75 -11.54 -20.69 -30.79
N ARG A 76 -11.20 -20.15 -29.61
CA ARG A 76 -9.84 -20.09 -29.07
C ARG A 76 -9.61 -20.97 -27.85
N VAL A 77 -10.64 -21.21 -27.03
CA VAL A 77 -10.50 -21.80 -25.68
C VAL A 77 -10.39 -23.32 -25.63
N GLY A 78 -10.45 -24.01 -26.77
CA GLY A 78 -10.45 -25.47 -26.81
C GLY A 78 -11.72 -26.07 -26.17
N ARG A 79 -11.56 -27.19 -25.46
CA ARG A 79 -12.67 -27.95 -24.86
C ARG A 79 -13.04 -27.40 -23.47
N TYR A 80 -14.31 -27.05 -23.30
CA TYR A 80 -14.98 -26.75 -22.03
C TYR A 80 -16.15 -27.73 -21.83
N GLU A 81 -16.78 -27.75 -20.65
CA GLU A 81 -17.93 -28.62 -20.35
C GLU A 81 -19.24 -27.85 -20.60
N GLY A 82 -20.32 -28.55 -20.96
CA GLY A 82 -21.62 -27.89 -21.18
C GLY A 82 -21.69 -27.01 -22.44
N LYS A 83 -22.50 -25.94 -22.37
CA LYS A 83 -22.75 -25.00 -23.46
C LYS A 83 -22.01 -23.68 -23.27
N TRP A 84 -21.79 -23.23 -22.04
CA TRP A 84 -21.22 -21.93 -21.74
C TRP A 84 -20.14 -22.02 -20.65
N PHE A 85 -19.36 -20.96 -20.52
CA PHE A 85 -18.33 -20.82 -19.50
C PHE A 85 -18.23 -19.36 -19.08
N LEU A 86 -17.64 -19.12 -17.91
CA LEU A 86 -17.36 -17.77 -17.43
C LEU A 86 -16.14 -17.20 -18.15
N THR A 87 -16.25 -15.96 -18.62
CA THR A 87 -15.10 -15.17 -19.08
C THR A 87 -15.18 -13.74 -18.57
N SER A 88 -14.03 -13.18 -18.19
CA SER A 88 -13.91 -11.76 -17.85
C SER A 88 -13.67 -10.85 -19.06
N VAL A 89 -13.55 -11.39 -20.27
CA VAL A 89 -13.34 -10.57 -21.48
C VAL A 89 -14.57 -9.71 -21.74
N THR A 90 -14.44 -8.40 -21.54
CA THR A 90 -15.49 -7.42 -21.84
C THR A 90 -15.21 -6.65 -23.14
N GLU A 91 -15.95 -5.56 -23.41
CA GLU A 91 -15.63 -4.62 -24.51
C GLU A 91 -14.61 -3.56 -24.11
N ASN A 92 -14.51 -3.30 -22.80
CA ASN A 92 -13.49 -2.44 -22.24
C ASN A 92 -12.41 -3.31 -21.61
N PRO A 93 -11.22 -3.45 -22.23
CA PRO A 93 -10.14 -4.31 -21.71
C PRO A 93 -9.57 -3.85 -20.36
N LYS A 94 -10.05 -2.73 -19.81
CA LYS A 94 -9.71 -2.24 -18.47
C LYS A 94 -10.76 -2.57 -17.42
N SER A 95 -11.77 -3.37 -17.76
CA SER A 95 -12.82 -3.76 -16.82
C SER A 95 -12.21 -4.66 -15.74
N THR A 96 -12.41 -4.30 -14.49
CA THR A 96 -11.98 -5.10 -13.34
C THR A 96 -13.17 -5.51 -12.49
N GLY A 97 -13.00 -6.48 -11.61
CA GLY A 97 -14.07 -6.97 -10.76
C GLY A 97 -13.80 -8.30 -10.08
N THR A 98 -14.75 -8.71 -9.26
CA THR A 98 -14.75 -10.00 -8.57
C THR A 98 -16.11 -10.69 -8.70
N LEU A 99 -16.11 -12.01 -8.76
CA LEU A 99 -17.28 -12.85 -8.72
C LEU A 99 -17.11 -13.88 -7.59
N THR A 100 -17.95 -13.79 -6.56
CA THR A 100 -17.83 -14.60 -5.34
C THR A 100 -19.09 -15.44 -5.12
N SER A 101 -18.91 -16.74 -4.85
CA SER A 101 -19.99 -17.68 -4.62
C SER A 101 -20.75 -17.41 -3.31
N PRO A 102 -22.00 -17.89 -3.18
CA PRO A 102 -22.59 -18.14 -1.87
C PRO A 102 -21.69 -19.10 -1.06
N PRO A 103 -21.85 -19.13 0.28
CA PRO A 103 -21.11 -20.08 1.10
C PRO A 103 -21.55 -21.52 0.81
N PHE A 104 -20.62 -22.46 0.87
CA PHE A 104 -20.90 -23.89 0.73
C PHE A 104 -20.06 -24.73 1.69
N ILE A 105 -20.55 -25.90 2.07
CA ILE A 105 -19.82 -26.84 2.94
C ILE A 105 -18.91 -27.74 2.09
N ILE A 106 -17.64 -27.86 2.50
CA ILE A 106 -16.70 -28.81 1.90
C ILE A 106 -17.05 -30.22 2.36
N GLN A 107 -17.60 -31.02 1.44
CA GLN A 107 -18.05 -32.40 1.67
C GLN A 107 -17.13 -33.45 1.01
N LYS A 108 -16.32 -33.04 0.03
CA LYS A 108 -15.39 -33.93 -0.68
C LYS A 108 -13.94 -33.41 -0.56
N PRO A 109 -12.93 -34.29 -0.67
CA PRO A 109 -11.53 -33.92 -0.45
C PRO A 109 -10.90 -33.03 -1.52
N TYR A 110 -11.54 -32.86 -2.68
CA TYR A 110 -11.03 -32.01 -3.77
C TYR A 110 -12.12 -31.09 -4.30
N ILE A 111 -11.74 -29.88 -4.70
CA ILE A 111 -12.54 -28.99 -5.54
C ILE A 111 -11.86 -28.88 -6.90
N ASN A 112 -12.54 -29.38 -7.94
CA ASN A 112 -12.05 -29.42 -9.31
C ASN A 112 -12.72 -28.34 -10.15
N PHE A 113 -11.96 -27.74 -11.07
CA PHE A 113 -12.47 -26.76 -12.02
C PHE A 113 -11.59 -26.67 -13.26
N LEU A 114 -12.12 -26.05 -14.31
CA LEU A 114 -11.39 -25.63 -15.50
C LEU A 114 -11.02 -24.16 -15.38
N ILE A 115 -9.79 -23.81 -15.77
CA ILE A 115 -9.29 -22.44 -15.79
C ILE A 115 -8.45 -22.17 -17.05
N SER A 116 -8.56 -20.98 -17.62
CA SER A 116 -7.67 -20.47 -18.66
C SER A 116 -7.52 -18.95 -18.57
N GLY A 117 -6.71 -18.37 -19.44
CA GLY A 117 -6.38 -16.94 -19.49
C GLY A 117 -4.99 -16.67 -18.89
N GLY A 118 -4.81 -15.45 -18.38
CA GLY A 118 -3.50 -14.96 -17.92
C GLY A 118 -2.98 -15.65 -16.66
N SER A 119 -1.66 -15.72 -16.53
CA SER A 119 -0.93 -16.39 -15.44
C SER A 119 -0.65 -15.51 -14.22
N SER A 120 -1.21 -14.30 -14.18
CA SER A 120 -0.97 -13.33 -13.12
C SER A 120 -1.64 -13.74 -11.81
N LYS A 121 -0.88 -14.40 -10.93
CA LYS A 121 -1.30 -14.72 -9.55
C LYS A 121 -1.63 -13.49 -8.68
N LYS A 122 -1.49 -12.27 -9.18
CA LYS A 122 -1.83 -11.01 -8.48
C LYS A 122 -3.16 -10.42 -8.91
N THR A 123 -3.47 -10.54 -10.20
CA THR A 123 -4.58 -9.81 -10.81
C THR A 123 -5.62 -10.73 -11.46
N LEU A 124 -5.29 -11.99 -11.72
CA LEU A 124 -6.15 -12.98 -12.35
C LEU A 124 -6.14 -14.24 -11.49
N GLN A 125 -7.18 -14.43 -10.68
CA GLN A 125 -7.18 -15.46 -9.64
C GLN A 125 -8.50 -16.21 -9.57
N ALA A 126 -8.40 -17.52 -9.31
CA ALA A 126 -9.44 -18.35 -8.75
C ALA A 126 -9.02 -18.72 -7.32
N ASN A 127 -9.81 -18.33 -6.33
CA ASN A 127 -9.50 -18.38 -4.91
C ASN A 127 -10.53 -19.24 -4.18
N LEU A 128 -10.05 -20.03 -3.21
CA LEU A 128 -10.90 -20.69 -2.22
C LEU A 128 -10.70 -20.00 -0.87
N ILE A 129 -11.80 -19.57 -0.25
CA ILE A 129 -11.80 -18.74 0.95
C ILE A 129 -12.49 -19.49 2.08
N ILE A 130 -11.86 -19.55 3.26
CA ILE A 130 -12.43 -20.07 4.53
C ILE A 130 -12.12 -19.04 5.61
N ASP A 131 -13.10 -18.72 6.47
CA ASP A 131 -12.95 -17.74 7.57
C ASP A 131 -12.39 -16.38 7.09
N GLY A 132 -12.76 -15.96 5.88
CA GLY A 132 -12.29 -14.73 5.25
C GLY A 132 -10.84 -14.76 4.73
N LYS A 133 -10.17 -15.92 4.76
CA LYS A 133 -8.79 -16.10 4.29
C LYS A 133 -8.73 -16.96 3.03
N THR A 134 -7.96 -16.54 2.04
CA THR A 134 -7.66 -17.37 0.86
C THR A 134 -6.74 -18.52 1.24
N ILE A 135 -7.26 -19.75 1.21
CA ILE A 135 -6.52 -20.97 1.55
C ILE A 135 -5.91 -21.66 0.33
N ARG A 136 -6.44 -21.41 -0.87
CA ARG A 136 -5.93 -21.92 -2.16
C ARG A 136 -6.12 -20.86 -3.23
N THR A 137 -5.18 -20.79 -4.17
CA THR A 137 -5.29 -19.93 -5.34
C THR A 137 -4.75 -20.62 -6.59
N SER A 138 -5.33 -20.30 -7.75
CA SER A 138 -4.76 -20.61 -9.06
C SER A 138 -4.99 -19.46 -10.02
N SER A 139 -4.14 -19.33 -11.02
CA SER A 139 -4.32 -18.47 -12.20
C SER A 139 -4.35 -19.34 -13.46
N GLY A 140 -4.61 -18.74 -14.62
CA GLY A 140 -4.37 -19.40 -15.89
C GLY A 140 -2.87 -19.60 -16.16
N ASN A 141 -2.54 -20.01 -17.37
CA ASN A 141 -1.17 -20.33 -17.81
C ASN A 141 -0.78 -19.55 -19.08
N ASP A 142 -1.32 -18.34 -19.25
CA ASP A 142 -1.15 -17.49 -20.44
C ASP A 142 -1.62 -18.17 -21.74
N SER A 143 -2.69 -18.96 -21.63
CA SER A 143 -3.33 -19.66 -22.74
C SER A 143 -4.84 -19.50 -22.65
N ASP A 144 -5.52 -19.39 -23.80
CA ASP A 144 -6.98 -19.45 -23.85
C ASP A 144 -7.49 -20.88 -23.60
N ILE A 145 -6.63 -21.90 -23.76
CA ILE A 145 -7.00 -23.31 -23.62
C ILE A 145 -7.20 -23.66 -22.13
N PHE A 146 -8.37 -24.22 -21.81
CA PHE A 146 -8.68 -24.68 -20.46
C PHE A 146 -7.73 -25.79 -19.98
N GLU A 147 -7.18 -25.59 -18.78
CA GLU A 147 -6.52 -26.63 -18.01
C GLU A 147 -7.38 -27.04 -16.81
N ARG A 148 -7.19 -28.28 -16.37
CA ARG A 148 -7.86 -28.84 -15.19
C ARG A 148 -7.03 -28.56 -13.95
N VAL A 149 -7.67 -28.00 -12.92
CA VAL A 149 -7.05 -27.69 -11.63
C VAL A 149 -7.86 -28.30 -10.49
N SER A 150 -7.14 -28.75 -9.46
CA SER A 150 -7.70 -29.34 -8.24
C SER A 150 -7.17 -28.62 -7.02
N PHE A 151 -8.06 -28.08 -6.20
CA PHE A 151 -7.73 -27.69 -4.83
C PHE A 151 -7.89 -28.90 -3.93
N ASN A 152 -6.79 -29.37 -3.32
CA ASN A 152 -6.85 -30.36 -2.25
C ASN A 152 -7.25 -29.66 -0.96
N VAL A 153 -8.38 -30.11 -0.40
CA VAL A 153 -9.05 -29.50 0.76
C VAL A 153 -9.35 -30.53 1.84
N LYS A 154 -8.60 -31.63 1.88
CA LYS A 154 -8.81 -32.73 2.82
C LYS A 154 -8.83 -32.26 4.27
N GLU A 155 -7.97 -31.32 4.63
CA GLU A 155 -7.87 -30.75 5.97
C GLU A 155 -9.00 -29.78 6.33
N PHE A 156 -9.82 -29.38 5.36
CA PHE A 156 -10.91 -28.41 5.53
C PHE A 156 -12.31 -29.05 5.39
N GLN A 157 -12.42 -30.38 5.49
CA GLN A 157 -13.72 -31.05 5.45
C GLN A 157 -14.66 -30.49 6.53
N ASN A 158 -15.94 -30.36 6.16
CA ASN A 158 -17.02 -29.79 6.97
C ASN A 158 -16.87 -28.31 7.33
N LYS A 159 -15.89 -27.59 6.75
CA LYS A 159 -15.79 -26.14 6.85
C LYS A 159 -16.66 -25.47 5.78
N GLU A 160 -17.17 -24.29 6.13
CA GLU A 160 -17.81 -23.39 5.17
C GLU A 160 -16.72 -22.69 4.34
N ALA A 161 -16.91 -22.65 3.03
CA ALA A 161 -16.01 -22.03 2.08
C ALA A 161 -16.76 -21.17 1.06
N ARG A 162 -16.02 -20.30 0.38
CA ARG A 162 -16.48 -19.55 -0.80
C ARG A 162 -15.46 -19.69 -1.93
N PHE A 163 -15.95 -19.76 -3.15
CA PHE A 163 -15.12 -19.69 -4.35
C PHE A 163 -15.18 -18.27 -4.90
N GLN A 164 -14.03 -17.64 -5.12
CA GLN A 164 -13.93 -16.29 -5.63
C GLN A 164 -13.09 -16.27 -6.90
N ILE A 165 -13.53 -15.47 -7.86
CA ILE A 165 -12.87 -15.25 -9.13
C ILE A 165 -12.56 -13.76 -9.21
N VAL A 166 -11.31 -13.42 -9.54
CA VAL A 166 -10.80 -12.05 -9.55
C VAL A 166 -10.22 -11.75 -10.92
N ASP A 167 -10.65 -10.62 -11.50
CA ASP A 167 -9.95 -9.98 -12.60
C ASP A 167 -9.72 -8.51 -12.27
N ASN A 168 -8.48 -8.16 -11.96
CA ASN A 168 -7.98 -6.81 -11.74
C ASN A 168 -6.95 -6.40 -12.81
N ALA A 169 -6.85 -7.15 -13.90
CA ALA A 169 -5.93 -6.83 -14.98
C ALA A 169 -6.50 -5.66 -15.81
N THR A 170 -5.64 -4.70 -16.15
CA THR A 170 -6.00 -3.55 -17.00
C THR A 170 -5.23 -3.53 -18.32
N SER A 171 -4.45 -4.59 -18.59
CA SER A 171 -3.74 -4.76 -19.85
C SER A 171 -4.68 -5.34 -20.90
N MET A 172 -4.40 -5.05 -22.17
CA MET A 172 -5.24 -5.47 -23.30
C MET A 172 -5.38 -7.00 -23.47
N TRP A 173 -4.55 -7.77 -22.77
CA TRP A 173 -4.48 -9.23 -22.85
C TRP A 173 -4.88 -9.92 -21.54
N GLY A 174 -5.04 -9.16 -20.46
CA GLY A 174 -5.39 -9.71 -19.14
C GLY A 174 -6.85 -10.13 -19.11
N HIS A 175 -7.09 -11.41 -18.90
CA HIS A 175 -8.43 -11.96 -18.65
C HIS A 175 -8.32 -13.36 -18.02
N ILE A 176 -9.41 -13.84 -17.45
CA ILE A 176 -9.54 -15.17 -16.87
C ILE A 176 -10.84 -15.83 -17.34
N ASN A 177 -10.76 -17.13 -17.63
CA ASN A 177 -11.93 -17.94 -17.95
C ASN A 177 -12.04 -19.08 -16.94
N LEU A 178 -13.25 -19.42 -16.52
CA LEU A 178 -13.51 -20.57 -15.65
C LEU A 178 -14.71 -21.38 -16.14
N ASP A 179 -14.67 -22.66 -15.82
CA ASP A 179 -15.77 -23.57 -16.07
C ASP A 179 -15.82 -24.73 -15.05
N GLN A 180 -17.01 -25.30 -14.85
CA GLN A 180 -17.28 -26.54 -14.14
C GLN A 180 -16.61 -26.68 -12.75
N ILE A 181 -17.06 -25.91 -11.77
CA ILE A 181 -16.58 -25.98 -10.38
C ILE A 181 -17.36 -27.05 -9.62
N VAL A 182 -16.68 -28.10 -9.16
CA VAL A 182 -17.29 -29.25 -8.49
C VAL A 182 -16.45 -29.76 -7.32
N GLN A 183 -17.07 -30.41 -6.35
CA GLN A 183 -16.37 -31.19 -5.32
C GLN A 183 -16.29 -32.67 -5.73
N SER A 184 -15.13 -33.31 -5.54
CA SER A 184 -14.85 -34.67 -6.02
C SER A 184 -14.02 -35.49 -5.03
N THR A 185 -14.11 -36.81 -5.13
CA THR A 185 -13.26 -37.75 -4.35
C THR A 185 -11.81 -37.78 -4.84
N ASN A 186 -11.58 -37.50 -6.14
CA ASN A 186 -10.26 -37.56 -6.77
C ASN A 186 -9.88 -36.21 -7.40
N PRO A 187 -8.58 -35.86 -7.44
CA PRO A 187 -8.11 -34.70 -8.17
C PRO A 187 -8.25 -34.94 -9.68
N LYS A 188 -8.59 -33.89 -10.41
CA LYS A 188 -8.63 -33.82 -11.86
C LYS A 188 -7.67 -32.71 -12.29
N GLY A 189 -6.44 -33.07 -12.62
CA GLY A 189 -5.42 -32.14 -13.14
C GLY A 189 -4.41 -31.68 -12.09
N LYS A 190 -3.99 -30.42 -12.18
CA LYS A 190 -2.95 -29.84 -11.33
C LYS A 190 -3.41 -29.75 -9.88
N ASP A 191 -2.79 -30.54 -9.00
CA ASP A 191 -3.11 -30.57 -7.57
C ASP A 191 -2.44 -29.41 -6.81
N ILE A 192 -3.24 -28.57 -6.17
CA ILE A 192 -2.82 -27.45 -5.33
C ILE A 192 -3.18 -27.78 -3.87
N SER A 193 -2.15 -28.13 -3.10
CA SER A 193 -2.25 -28.48 -1.68
C SER A 193 -1.63 -27.45 -0.73
N SER A 194 -0.80 -26.54 -1.25
CA SER A 194 -0.16 -25.50 -0.44
C SER A 194 -1.04 -24.25 -0.33
N PRO A 195 -0.97 -23.51 0.79
CA PRO A 195 -1.53 -22.16 0.84
C PRO A 195 -0.90 -21.27 -0.24
N PRO A 196 -1.61 -20.22 -0.70
CA PRO A 196 -1.06 -19.28 -1.68
C PRO A 196 0.28 -18.72 -1.18
N ILE A 197 1.30 -18.74 -2.04
CA ILE A 197 2.50 -17.94 -1.81
C ILE A 197 2.03 -16.48 -1.86
N ILE A 198 2.03 -15.82 -0.70
CA ILE A 198 1.88 -14.36 -0.65
C ILE A 198 3.13 -13.83 -1.36
N ASP A 199 2.95 -13.39 -2.61
CA ASP A 199 4.01 -12.68 -3.34
C ASP A 199 4.52 -11.55 -2.43
N ASN A 200 5.84 -11.40 -2.32
CA ASN A 200 6.55 -10.49 -1.40
C ASN A 200 6.26 -8.98 -1.63
N GLN A 201 5.08 -8.61 -2.09
CA GLN A 201 4.49 -7.30 -1.82
C GLN A 201 4.26 -7.18 -0.32
N ASN A 202 4.58 -6.02 0.27
CA ASN A 202 4.59 -5.79 1.72
C ASN A 202 5.77 -6.41 2.52
N ALA A 203 6.81 -7.00 1.91
CA ALA A 203 7.95 -7.64 2.62
C ALA A 203 8.90 -6.66 3.36
N GLY A 204 8.47 -5.42 3.60
CA GLY A 204 9.25 -4.45 4.36
C GLY A 204 9.10 -4.66 5.86
N PHE A 205 9.09 -3.58 6.63
CA PHE A 205 9.08 -3.62 8.09
C PHE A 205 8.03 -2.70 8.70
N ALA A 206 7.54 -3.05 9.88
CA ALA A 206 6.88 -2.13 10.79
C ALA A 206 7.75 -1.98 12.04
N GLN A 207 8.13 -0.75 12.37
CA GLN A 207 8.95 -0.42 13.54
C GLN A 207 8.06 -0.01 14.71
N LEU A 208 8.32 -0.56 15.89
CA LEU A 208 7.55 -0.32 17.10
C LEU A 208 8.07 0.90 17.86
N ILE A 209 7.17 1.65 18.50
CA ILE A 209 7.48 2.83 19.33
C ILE A 209 8.12 2.40 20.65
N ASP A 210 7.55 1.42 21.35
CA ASP A 210 7.99 1.03 22.69
C ASP A 210 9.43 0.50 22.75
N SER A 211 9.81 -0.30 21.77
CA SER A 211 11.01 -1.14 21.79
C SER A 211 11.97 -0.85 20.65
N GLY A 212 11.57 -0.02 19.67
CA GLY A 212 12.37 0.24 18.46
C GLY A 212 12.54 -0.96 17.53
N LYS A 213 12.05 -2.15 17.92
CA LYS A 213 12.15 -3.40 17.15
C LYS A 213 11.36 -3.30 15.85
N LYS A 214 11.75 -4.11 14.86
CA LYS A 214 11.06 -4.24 13.58
C LYS A 214 10.42 -5.61 13.48
N ILE A 215 9.15 -5.67 13.08
CA ILE A 215 8.53 -6.88 12.55
C ILE A 215 8.61 -6.83 11.02
N THR A 216 8.82 -7.97 10.39
CA THR A 216 8.95 -8.06 8.92
C THR A 216 7.63 -8.52 8.31
N GLY A 217 7.28 -7.96 7.14
CA GLY A 217 6.09 -8.32 6.40
C GLY A 217 6.24 -9.60 5.57
N PRO A 218 5.23 -9.95 4.75
CA PRO A 218 4.10 -9.13 4.31
C PRO A 218 3.10 -8.80 5.43
N PHE A 219 2.40 -7.67 5.30
CA PHE A 219 1.46 -7.15 6.30
C PHE A 219 0.01 -7.14 5.80
N THR A 220 -0.90 -7.30 6.75
CA THR A 220 -2.36 -7.12 6.65
C THR A 220 -2.83 -6.18 7.77
N LEU A 221 -3.99 -5.56 7.57
CA LEU A 221 -4.62 -4.69 8.58
C LEU A 221 -5.85 -5.40 9.13
N ARG A 222 -6.04 -5.35 10.45
CA ARG A 222 -7.23 -5.90 11.13
C ARG A 222 -7.34 -5.31 12.54
N GLU A 223 -8.56 -4.92 12.96
CA GLU A 223 -8.84 -4.53 14.35
C GLU A 223 -7.84 -3.49 14.90
N GLY A 224 -7.55 -2.43 14.14
CA GLY A 224 -6.59 -1.41 14.57
C GLY A 224 -5.12 -1.80 14.51
N LYS A 225 -4.80 -3.02 14.04
CA LYS A 225 -3.44 -3.61 14.09
C LYS A 225 -2.87 -3.87 12.70
N ILE A 226 -1.54 -3.80 12.64
CA ILE A 226 -0.72 -4.28 11.53
C ILE A 226 -0.24 -5.69 11.90
N ILE A 227 -0.58 -6.68 11.07
CA ILE A 227 -0.32 -8.10 11.35
C ILE A 227 0.49 -8.69 10.20
N ASN A 228 1.61 -9.34 10.52
CA ASN A 228 2.42 -10.02 9.51
C ASN A 228 1.99 -11.47 9.25
N SER A 229 2.57 -12.09 8.22
CA SER A 229 2.30 -13.50 7.87
C SER A 229 2.63 -14.51 8.98
N ASN A 230 3.50 -14.15 9.92
CA ASN A 230 3.87 -14.97 11.07
C ASN A 230 2.98 -14.70 12.29
N ASN A 231 1.86 -13.98 12.11
CA ASN A 231 0.90 -13.60 13.16
C ASN A 231 1.49 -12.71 14.27
N GLN A 232 2.66 -12.10 14.04
CA GLN A 232 3.16 -11.01 14.88
C GLN A 232 2.34 -9.77 14.54
N SER A 233 1.92 -9.03 15.57
CA SER A 233 1.10 -7.83 15.39
C SER A 233 1.59 -6.67 16.23
N THR A 234 1.31 -5.47 15.75
CA THR A 234 1.47 -4.23 16.51
C THR A 234 0.23 -3.37 16.27
N PRO A 235 -0.36 -2.77 17.31
CA PRO A 235 -1.43 -1.83 17.10
C PRO A 235 -0.88 -0.55 16.48
N LEU A 236 -1.73 0.21 15.78
CA LEU A 236 -1.30 1.42 15.11
C LEU A 236 -0.70 2.42 16.10
N GLU A 237 -1.25 2.57 17.30
CA GLU A 237 -0.73 3.47 18.33
C GLU A 237 0.72 3.16 18.76
N ASN A 238 1.16 1.90 18.67
CA ASN A 238 2.53 1.50 18.96
C ASN A 238 3.40 1.39 17.70
N THR A 239 2.89 1.76 16.52
CA THR A 239 3.65 1.73 15.27
C THR A 239 4.30 3.08 15.02
N LEU A 240 5.63 3.11 14.95
CA LEU A 240 6.42 4.31 14.62
C LEU A 240 6.48 4.55 13.11
N SER A 241 6.76 3.48 12.38
CA SER A 241 6.86 3.53 10.92
C SER A 241 6.52 2.19 10.28
N LEU A 242 6.06 2.25 9.05
CA LEU A 242 5.84 1.08 8.19
C LEU A 242 6.47 1.37 6.82
N ASN A 243 7.21 0.40 6.29
CA ASN A 243 7.65 0.34 4.90
C ASN A 243 7.11 -0.96 4.33
N THR A 244 6.37 -0.90 3.23
CA THR A 244 5.81 -2.09 2.57
C THR A 244 6.72 -2.59 1.45
N THR A 245 7.76 -1.85 1.08
CA THR A 245 8.61 -2.08 -0.11
C THR A 245 7.83 -2.15 -1.43
N ASN A 246 6.54 -1.80 -1.43
CA ASN A 246 5.76 -1.72 -2.66
C ASN A 246 6.39 -0.66 -3.58
N PRO A 247 6.67 -0.96 -4.84
CA PRO A 247 7.39 -0.03 -5.71
C PRO A 247 6.58 1.25 -5.94
N ILE A 248 7.28 2.39 -5.98
CA ILE A 248 6.68 3.66 -6.42
C ILE A 248 6.62 3.63 -7.95
N THR A 249 5.41 3.58 -8.49
CA THR A 249 5.09 3.58 -9.92
C THR A 249 4.55 4.95 -10.34
N LEU A 250 5.46 5.86 -10.67
CA LEU A 250 5.10 7.19 -11.14
C LEU A 250 4.49 7.12 -12.54
N SER A 251 3.44 7.92 -12.77
CA SER A 251 2.91 8.08 -14.13
C SER A 251 3.81 9.00 -14.94
N ALA A 252 4.17 8.61 -16.16
CA ALA A 252 5.18 9.29 -16.98
C ALA A 252 4.88 10.78 -17.28
N ASN A 253 3.61 11.19 -17.18
CA ASN A 253 3.16 12.56 -17.48
C ASN A 253 2.31 13.17 -16.34
N ALA A 254 2.44 12.71 -15.10
CA ALA A 254 1.70 13.32 -13.99
C ALA A 254 2.29 14.67 -13.60
N ASP A 255 1.42 15.67 -13.47
CA ASP A 255 1.74 16.90 -12.76
C ASP A 255 1.82 16.58 -11.25
N PHE A 256 2.42 17.48 -10.48
CA PHE A 256 2.29 17.39 -9.04
C PHE A 256 2.26 18.74 -8.35
N VAL A 257 1.62 18.76 -7.20
CA VAL A 257 1.52 19.91 -6.31
C VAL A 257 2.35 19.64 -5.07
N LYS A 258 3.26 20.55 -4.72
CA LYS A 258 3.97 20.53 -3.43
C LYS A 258 3.35 21.53 -2.49
N PHE A 259 2.91 21.06 -1.33
CA PHE A 259 2.32 21.90 -0.29
C PHE A 259 3.41 22.47 0.63
N ARG A 260 3.07 23.56 1.32
CA ARG A 260 3.97 24.23 2.27
C ARG A 260 4.33 23.35 3.46
N ASN A 261 3.39 22.51 3.91
CA ASN A 261 3.60 21.53 4.97
C ASN A 261 4.52 20.36 4.57
N GLY A 262 4.85 20.22 3.28
CA GLY A 262 5.72 19.17 2.75
C GLY A 262 5.00 18.03 2.03
N GLU A 263 3.67 18.03 1.97
CA GLU A 263 2.91 17.09 1.15
C GLU A 263 3.23 17.24 -0.34
N VAL A 264 3.07 16.14 -1.06
CA VAL A 264 3.32 16.07 -2.51
C VAL A 264 2.20 15.27 -3.14
N TRP A 265 1.36 15.90 -3.96
CA TRP A 265 0.23 15.22 -4.59
C TRP A 265 0.47 15.07 -6.08
N PHE A 266 0.61 13.81 -6.54
CA PHE A 266 0.60 13.52 -7.97
C PHE A 266 -0.83 13.61 -8.49
N CYS A 267 -1.04 14.43 -9.51
CA CYS A 267 -2.37 14.79 -9.98
C CYS A 267 -2.33 15.32 -11.43
N THR A 268 -3.49 15.72 -11.93
CA THR A 268 -3.61 16.57 -13.13
C THR A 268 -4.03 17.96 -12.67
N ILE A 269 -3.29 19.00 -13.06
CA ILE A 269 -3.64 20.39 -12.70
C ILE A 269 -4.54 20.97 -13.79
N ASN A 270 -5.83 21.10 -13.50
CA ASN A 270 -6.83 21.48 -14.51
C ASN A 270 -6.88 22.98 -14.76
N GLY A 271 -6.76 23.79 -13.70
CA GLY A 271 -6.88 25.24 -13.83
C GLY A 271 -6.65 25.99 -12.53
N ILE A 272 -6.73 27.32 -12.62
CA ILE A 272 -6.73 28.25 -11.49
C ILE A 272 -7.92 29.21 -11.62
N GLU A 273 -8.66 29.39 -10.54
CA GLU A 273 -9.76 30.35 -10.44
C GLU A 273 -9.89 30.82 -8.99
N ASN A 274 -10.13 32.13 -8.77
CA ASN A 274 -10.37 32.69 -7.44
C ASN A 274 -9.35 32.28 -6.36
N GLN A 275 -8.06 32.33 -6.68
CA GLN A 275 -6.95 31.89 -5.79
C GLN A 275 -6.97 30.41 -5.39
N THR A 276 -7.68 29.58 -6.15
CA THR A 276 -7.72 28.13 -5.96
C THR A 276 -7.25 27.40 -7.22
N ILE A 277 -6.57 26.27 -7.03
CA ILE A 277 -6.13 25.38 -8.09
C ILE A 277 -7.07 24.18 -8.15
N SER A 278 -7.68 23.94 -9.30
CA SER A 278 -8.46 22.74 -9.55
C SER A 278 -7.53 21.61 -9.98
N VAL A 279 -7.58 20.48 -9.28
CA VAL A 279 -6.78 19.29 -9.59
C VAL A 279 -7.63 18.04 -9.64
N GLN A 280 -7.14 17.00 -10.32
CA GLN A 280 -7.69 15.65 -10.27
C GLN A 280 -6.65 14.69 -9.69
N THR A 281 -6.96 14.06 -8.55
CA THR A 281 -6.10 13.09 -7.87
C THR A 281 -6.67 11.67 -8.00
N ARG A 282 -5.81 10.66 -7.88
CA ARG A 282 -6.25 9.25 -7.89
C ARG A 282 -6.92 8.82 -6.59
N PHE A 283 -6.52 9.41 -5.48
CA PHE A 283 -6.96 9.01 -4.15
C PHE A 283 -8.23 9.74 -3.68
N ALA A 284 -8.56 10.91 -4.26
CA ALA A 284 -9.70 11.73 -3.86
C ALA A 284 -10.49 12.35 -5.03
N GLY A 285 -10.17 12.02 -6.29
CA GLY A 285 -10.89 12.56 -7.45
C GLY A 285 -10.64 14.07 -7.66
N ASN A 286 -11.67 14.81 -8.07
CA ASN A 286 -11.55 16.24 -8.32
C ASN A 286 -11.49 17.03 -7.00
N GLN A 287 -10.49 17.89 -6.86
CA GLN A 287 -10.24 18.68 -5.66
C GLN A 287 -9.93 20.14 -6.00
N THR A 288 -10.25 21.04 -5.07
CA THR A 288 -9.98 22.47 -5.18
C THR A 288 -9.04 22.86 -4.05
N LEU A 289 -7.84 23.34 -4.41
CA LEU A 289 -6.75 23.60 -3.46
C LEU A 289 -6.51 25.10 -3.30
N PRO A 290 -6.51 25.66 -2.08
CA PRO A 290 -6.13 27.04 -1.86
C PRO A 290 -4.67 27.28 -2.25
N ILE A 291 -4.39 28.30 -3.09
CA ILE A 291 -3.02 28.62 -3.50
C ILE A 291 -2.12 28.98 -2.31
N SER A 292 -2.72 29.48 -1.22
CA SER A 292 -2.05 29.80 0.04
C SER A 292 -1.43 28.59 0.75
N GLN A 293 -1.84 27.37 0.42
CA GLN A 293 -1.27 26.13 0.99
C GLN A 293 -0.21 25.50 0.08
N ILE A 294 -0.07 26.00 -1.15
CA ILE A 294 0.81 25.44 -2.16
C ILE A 294 2.13 26.23 -2.17
N SER A 295 3.23 25.51 -2.38
CA SER A 295 4.57 26.08 -2.59
C SER A 295 4.97 26.03 -4.06
N ILE A 296 4.74 24.90 -4.73
CA ILE A 296 5.20 24.66 -6.11
C ILE A 296 4.13 23.88 -6.87
N LEU A 297 3.90 24.29 -8.12
CA LEU A 297 3.20 23.52 -9.15
C LEU A 297 4.23 23.00 -10.14
N GLU A 298 4.29 21.70 -10.39
CA GLU A 298 5.17 21.13 -11.42
C GLU A 298 4.36 20.44 -12.50
N PHE A 299 4.75 20.71 -13.74
CA PHE A 299 4.06 20.32 -14.95
C PHE A 299 4.96 19.34 -15.71
N ASN A 300 4.60 18.05 -15.66
CA ASN A 300 5.37 16.93 -16.21
C ASN A 300 6.79 16.71 -15.58
N LYS A 301 7.14 15.45 -15.32
CA LYS A 301 8.39 15.04 -14.66
C LYS A 301 9.57 14.83 -15.61
N LYS A 302 9.58 15.38 -16.83
CA LYS A 302 10.76 15.31 -17.70
C LYS A 302 11.89 16.23 -17.20
N GLU A 303 12.61 15.71 -16.21
CA GLU A 303 14.07 15.83 -16.02
C GLU A 303 14.67 16.84 -15.02
N ASN A 304 15.84 16.42 -14.52
CA ASN A 304 16.75 17.07 -13.59
C ASN A 304 17.49 18.24 -14.24
N SER A 305 17.24 19.46 -13.76
CA SER A 305 18.09 20.62 -14.03
C SER A 305 18.84 21.01 -12.74
N PRO A 306 20.13 21.39 -12.80
CA PRO A 306 20.91 21.80 -11.62
C PRO A 306 20.31 23.04 -10.94
N ASP A 307 19.70 23.93 -11.71
CA ASP A 307 18.89 25.03 -11.20
C ASP A 307 17.50 24.52 -10.85
N ASN A 308 17.39 24.07 -9.60
CA ASN A 308 16.17 23.69 -8.90
C ASN A 308 15.18 24.86 -8.70
N GLY A 309 15.14 25.80 -9.64
CA GLY A 309 14.25 26.97 -9.76
C GLY A 309 13.41 27.24 -8.52
N LYS A 310 13.91 28.17 -7.68
CA LYS A 310 13.40 28.45 -6.33
C LYS A 310 12.91 29.88 -6.15
N GLN A 311 12.95 30.73 -7.17
CA GLN A 311 12.52 32.12 -6.98
C GLN A 311 10.99 32.15 -6.85
N PRO A 312 10.43 32.73 -5.77
CA PRO A 312 8.99 32.91 -5.62
C PRO A 312 8.39 33.72 -6.77
N SER A 313 7.14 33.45 -7.11
CA SER A 313 6.41 34.09 -8.21
C SER A 313 7.17 34.00 -9.54
N THR A 314 7.75 32.84 -9.86
CA THR A 314 8.51 32.65 -11.11
C THR A 314 8.09 31.37 -11.83
N LEU A 315 7.84 31.49 -13.13
CA LEU A 315 7.58 30.39 -14.05
C LEU A 315 8.88 29.92 -14.70
N TYR A 316 9.18 28.63 -14.53
CA TYR A 316 10.32 27.97 -15.15
C TYR A 316 9.85 27.10 -16.32
N ARG A 317 10.64 27.13 -17.38
CA ARG A 317 10.36 26.47 -18.66
C ARG A 317 11.44 25.43 -18.95
N PHE A 318 11.16 24.52 -19.90
CA PHE A 318 12.18 23.60 -20.41
C PHE A 318 13.24 24.33 -21.22
N GLU A 319 12.83 25.37 -21.95
CA GLU A 319 13.71 26.19 -22.77
C GLU A 319 13.49 27.69 -22.48
N GLY A 320 14.59 28.44 -22.45
CA GLY A 320 14.61 29.87 -22.20
C GLY A 320 14.62 30.28 -20.72
N GLU A 321 14.77 31.58 -20.49
CA GLU A 321 14.91 32.16 -19.16
C GLU A 321 13.63 32.03 -18.29
N PRO A 322 13.76 31.93 -16.95
CA PRO A 322 12.63 32.01 -16.05
C PRO A 322 11.86 33.33 -16.19
N ILE A 323 10.54 33.29 -16.08
CA ILE A 323 9.68 34.47 -16.22
C ILE A 323 9.12 34.83 -14.83
N PRO A 324 9.57 35.92 -14.19
CA PRO A 324 8.98 36.40 -12.96
C PRO A 324 7.60 37.02 -13.23
N GLY A 325 6.66 36.75 -12.35
CA GLY A 325 5.32 37.33 -12.39
C GLY A 325 4.23 36.50 -11.71
N LYS A 326 3.03 37.07 -11.69
CA LYS A 326 1.85 36.47 -11.06
C LYS A 326 1.16 35.49 -12.02
N LEU A 327 0.84 34.30 -11.53
CA LEU A 327 0.04 33.34 -12.27
C LEU A 327 -1.40 33.86 -12.46
N ILE A 328 -1.84 33.95 -13.72
CA ILE A 328 -3.18 34.45 -14.07
C ILE A 328 -4.12 33.30 -14.44
N TRP A 329 -3.72 32.43 -15.38
CA TRP A 329 -4.50 31.25 -15.73
C TRP A 329 -3.63 30.03 -15.97
N ILE A 330 -4.25 28.88 -15.76
CA ILE A 330 -3.78 27.56 -16.15
C ILE A 330 -4.90 26.97 -16.99
N ARG A 331 -4.61 26.62 -18.22
CA ARG A 331 -5.53 25.93 -19.13
C ARG A 331 -4.85 24.69 -19.69
N GLN A 332 -5.59 23.93 -20.49
CA GLN A 332 -5.05 22.74 -21.13
C GLN A 332 -3.91 23.06 -22.12
N LYS A 333 -4.05 24.16 -22.88
CA LYS A 333 -3.09 24.55 -23.93
C LYS A 333 -1.97 25.47 -23.45
N ASP A 334 -2.24 26.34 -22.48
CA ASP A 334 -1.35 27.43 -22.07
C ASP A 334 -1.47 27.80 -20.58
N ILE A 335 -0.41 28.42 -20.09
CA ILE A 335 -0.31 29.04 -18.75
C ILE A 335 0.10 30.49 -18.96
N ALA A 336 -0.55 31.45 -18.31
CA ALA A 336 -0.16 32.85 -18.43
C ALA A 336 0.32 33.47 -17.12
N ILE A 337 1.35 34.30 -17.27
CA ILE A 337 1.98 35.06 -16.21
C ILE A 337 1.83 36.55 -16.51
N GLU A 338 1.38 37.31 -15.53
CA GLU A 338 1.45 38.77 -15.53
C GLU A 338 2.86 39.20 -15.09
N SER A 339 3.62 39.73 -16.04
CA SER A 339 4.97 40.25 -15.85
C SER A 339 4.99 41.76 -16.06
N PRO A 340 6.11 42.46 -15.80
CA PRO A 340 6.26 43.87 -16.16
C PRO A 340 6.06 44.17 -17.66
N LEU A 341 6.19 43.17 -18.53
CA LEU A 341 5.96 43.28 -19.98
C LEU A 341 4.49 43.02 -20.38
N GLY A 342 3.60 42.83 -19.41
CA GLY A 342 2.20 42.44 -19.61
C GLY A 342 1.95 40.95 -19.40
N ILE A 343 0.79 40.50 -19.86
CA ILE A 343 0.34 39.10 -19.73
C ILE A 343 0.97 38.26 -20.83
N ILE A 344 1.80 37.30 -20.45
CA ILE A 344 2.53 36.42 -21.37
C ILE A 344 1.93 35.01 -21.32
N PRO A 345 1.19 34.56 -22.36
CA PRO A 345 0.74 33.18 -22.48
C PRO A 345 1.89 32.28 -22.95
N ILE A 346 2.13 31.18 -22.23
CA ILE A 346 3.16 30.19 -22.51
C ILE A 346 2.50 28.84 -22.81
N PRO A 347 2.85 28.15 -23.92
CA PRO A 347 2.36 26.81 -24.20
C PRO A 347 2.67 25.83 -23.07
N ARG A 348 1.68 25.05 -22.63
CA ARG A 348 1.79 24.18 -21.46
C ARG A 348 2.92 23.15 -21.56
N GLN A 349 3.18 22.65 -22.77
CA GLN A 349 4.27 21.71 -23.05
C GLN A 349 5.68 22.28 -22.80
N GLY A 350 5.83 23.62 -22.83
CA GLY A 350 7.09 24.30 -22.56
C GLY A 350 7.30 24.64 -21.09
N VAL A 351 6.30 24.40 -20.23
CA VAL A 351 6.34 24.76 -18.81
C VAL A 351 6.82 23.59 -17.98
N ARG A 352 7.76 23.87 -17.06
CA ARG A 352 8.32 22.90 -16.12
C ARG A 352 7.71 23.05 -14.73
N ARG A 353 7.71 24.27 -14.19
CA ARG A 353 7.15 24.56 -12.86
C ARG A 353 6.77 26.02 -12.68
N TYR A 354 5.90 26.26 -11.73
CA TYR A 354 5.65 27.57 -11.17
C TYR A 354 5.92 27.53 -9.66
N VAL A 355 6.78 28.42 -9.17
CA VAL A 355 7.05 28.56 -7.73
C VAL A 355 6.14 29.66 -7.21
N ILE A 356 5.20 29.32 -6.33
CA ILE A 356 4.33 30.29 -5.68
C ILE A 356 5.12 30.98 -4.58
N GLU A 357 5.65 30.18 -3.67
CA GLU A 357 6.51 30.63 -2.59
C GLU A 357 7.49 29.53 -2.20
N ASN A 358 8.66 29.92 -1.67
CA ASN A 358 9.55 28.95 -1.07
C ASN A 358 8.92 28.38 0.20
N ARG A 359 9.14 27.09 0.42
CA ARG A 359 8.89 26.50 1.73
C ARG A 359 9.74 27.23 2.76
N THR A 360 9.11 27.87 3.73
CA THR A 360 9.79 28.39 4.91
C THR A 360 10.33 27.19 5.68
N SER A 361 11.66 27.08 5.79
CA SER A 361 12.30 26.07 6.63
C SER A 361 11.93 26.35 8.09
N GLY A 362 11.13 25.48 8.71
CA GLY A 362 10.75 25.62 10.13
C GLY A 362 9.26 25.52 10.47
N GLN A 363 8.38 25.12 9.54
CA GLN A 363 7.04 24.69 9.95
C GLN A 363 7.11 23.34 10.67
N ASP A 364 6.53 23.28 11.86
CA ASP A 364 6.41 22.06 12.65
C ASP A 364 5.54 21.04 11.91
N ILE A 365 6.18 19.97 11.44
CA ILE A 365 5.47 18.85 10.83
C ILE A 365 4.96 17.98 11.98
N THR A 366 3.71 18.16 12.36
CA THR A 366 3.12 17.48 13.53
C THR A 366 2.24 16.29 13.15
N SER A 367 1.80 16.20 11.89
CA SER A 367 0.89 15.15 11.42
C SER A 367 1.64 13.91 10.91
N ASP A 368 0.99 12.76 10.98
CA ASP A 368 1.47 11.55 10.33
C ASP A 368 1.57 11.75 8.81
N GLU A 369 2.48 11.05 8.15
CA GLU A 369 2.65 11.07 6.70
C GLU A 369 2.52 9.65 6.15
N ILE A 370 1.68 9.50 5.12
CA ILE A 370 1.56 8.26 4.36
C ILE A 370 1.96 8.51 2.91
N SER A 371 2.89 7.70 2.42
CA SER A 371 3.33 7.70 1.02
C SER A 371 2.65 6.56 0.28
N LEU A 372 2.08 6.85 -0.87
CA LEU A 372 1.38 5.91 -1.74
C LEU A 372 2.31 5.35 -2.82
N THR A 373 1.89 4.24 -3.43
CA THR A 373 2.61 3.58 -4.54
C THR A 373 2.62 4.40 -5.84
N ASP A 374 1.86 5.49 -5.94
CA ASP A 374 1.94 6.45 -7.05
C ASP A 374 2.89 7.63 -6.77
N GLY A 375 3.54 7.64 -5.60
CA GLY A 375 4.47 8.67 -5.16
C GLY A 375 3.83 9.81 -4.36
N THR A 376 2.50 9.84 -4.25
CA THR A 376 1.77 10.83 -3.46
C THR A 376 2.13 10.70 -1.98
N LYS A 377 2.32 11.84 -1.31
CA LYS A 377 2.53 11.96 0.13
C LYS A 377 1.42 12.79 0.72
N ILE A 378 0.65 12.18 1.60
CA ILE A 378 -0.50 12.78 2.27
C ILE A 378 -0.17 12.87 3.75
N SER A 379 -0.50 13.99 4.38
CA SER A 379 -0.36 14.14 5.82
C SER A 379 -1.72 14.29 6.50
N GLY A 380 -1.88 13.76 7.70
CA GLY A 380 -3.16 13.80 8.40
C GLY A 380 -3.18 12.93 9.64
N ASN A 381 -4.35 12.81 10.25
CA ASN A 381 -4.57 11.85 11.34
C ASN A 381 -4.88 10.47 10.73
N ILE A 382 -4.07 9.47 11.08
CA ILE A 382 -4.17 8.13 10.49
C ILE A 382 -4.72 7.15 11.52
N SER A 383 -5.72 6.37 11.10
CA SER A 383 -6.27 5.24 11.84
C SER A 383 -6.34 3.99 10.95
N ILE A 384 -6.50 2.82 11.57
CA ILE A 384 -6.92 1.59 10.89
C ILE A 384 -8.39 1.39 11.25
N GLU A 385 -9.25 1.15 10.27
CA GLU A 385 -10.69 0.95 10.53
C GLU A 385 -10.95 -0.36 11.31
N GLU A 386 -11.96 -0.38 12.18
CA GLU A 386 -12.25 -1.53 13.06
C GLU A 386 -12.48 -2.84 12.28
N ASN A 387 -13.17 -2.76 11.14
CA ASN A 387 -13.40 -3.87 10.22
C ASN A 387 -12.35 -3.95 9.08
N GLY A 388 -11.27 -3.17 9.18
CA GLY A 388 -10.56 -2.65 8.02
C GLY A 388 -9.30 -3.40 7.61
N ASP A 389 -9.22 -3.67 6.31
CA ASP A 389 -8.04 -3.92 5.49
C ASP A 389 -7.41 -2.61 4.93
N HIS A 390 -7.85 -1.45 5.43
CA HIS A 390 -7.48 -0.10 4.97
C HIS A 390 -6.96 0.79 6.10
N PHE A 391 -6.06 1.71 5.75
CA PHE A 391 -5.82 2.93 6.52
C PHE A 391 -6.91 3.96 6.21
N SER A 392 -7.34 4.68 7.23
CA SER A 392 -8.16 5.88 7.12
C SER A 392 -7.30 7.09 7.44
N ILE A 393 -7.33 8.11 6.57
CA ILE A 393 -6.61 9.37 6.77
C ILE A 393 -7.65 10.47 6.85
N ASN A 394 -7.71 11.19 7.96
CA ASN A 394 -8.51 12.41 8.07
C ASN A 394 -7.64 13.59 7.65
N HIS A 395 -7.89 14.12 6.45
CA HIS A 395 -7.17 15.23 5.84
C HIS A 395 -8.00 16.53 5.90
N GLN A 396 -7.36 17.67 6.14
CA GLN A 396 -8.04 18.96 6.34
C GLN A 396 -8.82 19.46 5.11
N ILE A 397 -8.30 19.24 3.90
CA ILE A 397 -8.92 19.67 2.63
C ILE A 397 -9.96 18.66 2.11
N VAL A 398 -9.55 17.40 1.93
CA VAL A 398 -10.37 16.39 1.22
C VAL A 398 -11.23 15.53 2.14
N GLY A 399 -11.14 15.72 3.46
CA GLY A 399 -11.84 14.90 4.44
C GLY A 399 -11.22 13.51 4.61
N LYS A 400 -12.09 12.50 4.81
CA LYS A 400 -11.67 11.12 5.09
C LYS A 400 -11.28 10.39 3.80
N ILE A 401 -10.06 9.86 3.75
CA ILE A 401 -9.50 9.06 2.65
C ILE A 401 -9.30 7.64 3.13
N ARG A 402 -9.68 6.64 2.31
CA ARG A 402 -9.44 5.22 2.60
C ARG A 402 -8.39 4.67 1.65
N VAL A 403 -7.35 4.05 2.20
CA VAL A 403 -6.20 3.55 1.42
C VAL A 403 -5.91 2.10 1.80
N PRO A 404 -6.02 1.13 0.87
CA PRO A 404 -5.65 -0.26 1.16
C PRO A 404 -4.14 -0.37 1.35
N ILE A 405 -3.69 -1.30 2.19
CA ILE A 405 -2.24 -1.48 2.46
C ILE A 405 -1.43 -1.77 1.19
N SER A 406 -2.05 -2.38 0.16
CA SER A 406 -1.43 -2.62 -1.16
C SER A 406 -1.02 -1.33 -1.89
N ASN A 407 -1.70 -0.21 -1.59
CA ASN A 407 -1.42 1.10 -2.19
C ASN A 407 -0.52 1.96 -1.31
N VAL A 408 -0.13 1.47 -0.14
CA VAL A 408 0.82 2.15 0.76
C VAL A 408 2.23 1.73 0.38
N HIS A 409 3.10 2.71 0.21
CA HIS A 409 4.55 2.52 0.11
C HIS A 409 5.21 2.63 1.49
N SER A 410 4.84 3.67 2.25
CA SER A 410 5.32 3.86 3.61
C SER A 410 4.39 4.71 4.45
N LEU A 411 4.54 4.59 5.77
CA LEU A 411 3.85 5.36 6.79
C LEU A 411 4.87 5.81 7.82
N LYS A 412 4.94 7.11 8.08
CA LYS A 412 5.79 7.73 9.09
C LYS A 412 4.87 8.41 10.11
N ARG A 413 4.84 7.89 11.34
CA ARG A 413 3.98 8.40 12.41
C ARG A 413 4.68 9.51 13.20
N ARG A 414 3.92 10.49 13.69
CA ARG A 414 4.37 11.63 14.49
C ARG A 414 3.45 11.84 15.71
N PRO A 415 3.27 10.83 16.58
CA PRO A 415 2.53 11.05 17.82
C PRO A 415 3.28 12.04 18.72
N GLU A 416 2.57 12.64 19.68
CA GLU A 416 3.10 13.71 20.55
C GLU A 416 4.34 13.31 21.36
N ASN A 417 4.52 12.01 21.64
CA ASN A 417 5.66 11.49 22.38
C ASN A 417 6.88 11.15 21.48
N ILE A 418 6.88 11.53 20.20
CA ILE A 418 7.94 11.24 19.24
C ILE A 418 8.42 12.52 18.55
N ALA A 419 9.75 12.66 18.43
CA ALA A 419 10.36 13.65 17.54
C ALA A 419 11.39 12.99 16.62
N TRP A 420 11.14 13.04 15.31
CA TRP A 420 12.10 12.53 14.33
C TRP A 420 13.28 13.47 14.18
N LEU A 421 14.50 12.93 14.20
CA LEU A 421 15.71 13.72 13.95
C LEU A 421 15.66 14.41 12.56
N SER A 422 14.97 13.80 11.60
CA SER A 422 14.80 14.35 10.24
C SER A 422 13.94 15.60 10.15
N ASP A 423 13.19 15.89 11.21
CA ASP A 423 12.24 17.00 11.29
C ASP A 423 12.81 18.11 12.20
N LEU A 424 13.93 17.84 12.90
CA LEU A 424 14.64 18.78 13.75
C LEU A 424 15.79 19.48 13.00
N ARG A 425 16.08 20.71 13.42
CA ARG A 425 17.28 21.44 12.98
C ARG A 425 18.42 21.17 13.96
N ALA A 426 19.61 20.85 13.43
CA ALA A 426 20.81 20.75 14.26
C ALA A 426 21.13 22.12 14.90
N LYS A 427 21.45 22.12 16.19
CA LYS A 427 21.91 23.28 16.96
C LYS A 427 23.28 23.74 16.47
N ALA A 428 24.18 22.78 16.21
CA ALA A 428 25.51 23.03 15.69
C ALA A 428 25.98 21.90 14.78
N TYR A 429 26.87 22.24 13.84
CA TYR A 429 27.60 21.30 13.01
C TYR A 429 29.04 21.76 12.88
N GLU A 430 29.98 20.90 13.27
CA GLU A 430 31.41 21.14 13.20
C GLU A 430 32.07 20.07 12.34
N ALA A 431 33.05 20.48 11.53
CA ALA A 431 33.73 19.57 10.62
C ALA A 431 35.19 20.00 10.39
N THR A 432 36.13 19.07 10.60
CA THR A 432 37.58 19.35 10.55
C THR A 432 38.31 18.34 9.68
N GLY A 433 38.56 18.71 8.42
CA GLY A 433 39.31 17.87 7.48
C GLY A 433 40.81 18.16 7.45
N PRO A 434 41.65 17.22 6.98
CA PRO A 434 43.10 17.43 6.87
C PRO A 434 43.49 18.47 5.80
N VAL A 435 42.61 18.77 4.84
CA VAL A 435 42.81 19.80 3.80
C VAL A 435 41.52 20.59 3.55
N ILE A 436 40.39 19.89 3.36
CA ILE A 436 39.05 20.48 3.19
C ILE A 436 38.11 19.78 4.17
N PRO A 437 37.21 20.49 4.87
CA PRO A 437 36.19 19.88 5.70
C PRO A 437 35.38 18.82 4.92
N PRO A 438 34.98 17.72 5.57
CA PRO A 438 34.13 16.73 4.92
C PRO A 438 32.79 17.34 4.49
N PRO A 439 32.10 16.76 3.50
CA PRO A 439 30.77 17.21 3.10
C PRO A 439 29.80 17.17 4.29
N SER A 440 28.95 18.19 4.39
CA SER A 440 27.91 18.27 5.41
C SER A 440 27.02 17.02 5.43
N PRO A 441 26.48 16.65 6.60
CA PRO A 441 25.55 15.56 6.76
C PRO A 441 24.44 15.62 5.72
N LYS A 442 24.17 14.48 5.07
CA LYS A 442 23.21 14.41 3.97
C LYS A 442 22.08 13.46 4.31
N LYS A 443 20.85 13.93 4.20
CA LYS A 443 19.67 13.06 4.22
C LYS A 443 19.69 12.15 3.00
N ILE A 444 19.63 10.84 3.23
CA ILE A 444 19.50 9.83 2.17
C ILE A 444 18.02 9.55 1.95
N ASN A 445 17.68 9.20 0.71
CA ASN A 445 16.35 8.71 0.35
C ASN A 445 15.97 7.47 1.18
N PRO A 446 14.66 7.27 1.45
CA PRO A 446 14.17 6.04 2.05
C PRO A 446 14.69 4.79 1.32
N THR A 447 14.98 3.74 2.08
CA THR A 447 15.38 2.42 1.56
C THR A 447 14.45 1.36 2.13
N SER A 448 14.58 0.10 1.70
CA SER A 448 13.88 -1.02 2.31
C SER A 448 14.18 -1.19 3.81
N ALA A 449 15.29 -0.64 4.30
CA ALA A 449 15.71 -0.76 5.70
C ALA A 449 15.30 0.43 6.59
N ALA A 450 15.03 1.61 6.01
CA ALA A 450 14.76 2.83 6.76
C ALA A 450 13.92 3.86 5.98
N LEU A 451 12.99 4.53 6.65
CA LEU A 451 12.22 5.64 6.07
C LEU A 451 12.98 6.96 6.04
N SER A 452 13.93 7.12 6.96
CA SER A 452 14.82 8.29 6.99
C SER A 452 16.21 7.83 7.38
N ALA A 453 17.23 8.37 6.73
CA ALA A 453 18.62 8.13 7.09
C ALA A 453 19.43 9.41 6.95
N LEU A 454 20.28 9.70 7.94
CA LEU A 454 21.26 10.77 7.88
C LEU A 454 22.64 10.16 7.68
N LYS A 455 23.27 10.45 6.54
CA LYS A 455 24.65 10.10 6.26
C LYS A 455 25.58 11.12 6.89
N VAL A 456 26.54 10.64 7.67
CA VAL A 456 27.54 11.48 8.33
C VAL A 456 28.92 10.96 7.96
N ASN A 457 29.77 11.86 7.48
CA ASN A 457 31.15 11.56 7.11
C ASN A 457 32.07 11.70 8.34
N PRO A 458 33.19 10.97 8.40
CA PRO A 458 34.20 11.16 9.44
C PRO A 458 34.69 12.59 9.55
N LYS A 459 35.21 12.94 10.73
CA LYS A 459 35.58 14.29 11.14
C LYS A 459 34.39 15.26 11.17
N SER A 460 33.25 14.76 11.63
CA SER A 460 32.03 15.54 11.80
C SER A 460 31.52 15.41 13.24
N LYS A 461 31.07 16.51 13.83
CA LYS A 461 30.29 16.54 15.06
C LYS A 461 28.98 17.28 14.82
N ILE A 462 27.86 16.68 15.19
CA ILE A 462 26.52 17.26 15.07
C ILE A 462 25.89 17.33 16.45
N THR A 463 25.32 18.47 16.80
CA THR A 463 24.64 18.68 18.08
C THR A 463 23.16 18.99 17.84
N TYR A 464 22.28 18.31 18.56
CA TYR A 464 20.84 18.55 18.57
C TYR A 464 20.37 18.85 19.99
N SER A 465 19.48 19.83 20.14
CA SER A 465 18.76 20.00 21.40
C SER A 465 17.76 18.86 21.59
N VAL A 466 17.76 18.25 22.77
CA VAL A 466 16.80 17.21 23.12
C VAL A 466 15.43 17.87 23.31
N PRO A 467 14.42 17.50 22.49
CA PRO A 467 13.11 18.14 22.54
C PRO A 467 12.39 17.79 23.83
N GLN A 468 11.45 18.64 24.26
CA GLN A 468 10.56 18.31 25.36
C GLN A 468 9.43 17.41 24.85
N LEU A 469 9.41 16.15 25.30
CA LEU A 469 8.42 15.15 24.91
C LEU A 469 7.77 14.59 26.18
N GLY A 470 6.58 15.09 26.54
CA GLY A 470 5.88 14.68 27.76
C GLY A 470 6.70 14.82 29.05
N ASN A 471 6.29 14.10 30.10
CA ASN A 471 6.92 14.15 31.43
C ASN A 471 7.83 12.93 31.73
N GLY A 472 8.04 12.05 30.75
CA GLY A 472 8.82 10.81 30.90
C GLY A 472 10.30 10.95 30.58
N ASN A 473 11.05 9.85 30.77
CA ASN A 473 12.42 9.73 30.29
C ASN A 473 12.45 9.77 28.76
N ILE A 474 13.37 10.55 28.21
CA ILE A 474 13.54 10.67 26.76
C ILE A 474 14.61 9.69 26.32
N ILE A 475 14.27 8.83 25.38
CA ILE A 475 15.20 7.89 24.77
C ILE A 475 15.48 8.37 23.35
N PHE A 476 16.74 8.56 23.00
CA PHE A 476 17.15 8.66 21.61
C PHE A 476 17.37 7.26 21.04
N ARG A 477 16.73 6.96 19.90
CA ARG A 477 16.87 5.67 19.21
C ARG A 477 17.27 5.87 17.76
N SER A 478 18.22 5.07 17.31
CA SER A 478 18.61 5.00 15.89
C SER A 478 19.23 3.65 15.58
N THR A 479 19.10 3.20 14.33
CA THR A 479 19.92 2.11 13.81
C THR A 479 21.18 2.68 13.17
N LEU A 480 22.35 2.31 13.68
CA LEU A 480 23.65 2.61 13.07
C LEU A 480 23.98 1.57 12.00
N ALA A 481 24.41 2.04 10.83
CA ALA A 481 24.83 1.17 9.74
C ALA A 481 25.99 1.81 8.94
N PRO A 482 26.89 0.99 8.34
CA PRO A 482 27.83 1.51 7.35
C PRO A 482 27.07 2.04 6.14
N SER A 483 27.57 3.13 5.53
CA SER A 483 26.99 3.64 4.29
C SER A 483 27.09 2.63 3.13
N LYS A 484 26.19 2.71 2.15
CA LYS A 484 26.32 1.87 0.95
C LYS A 484 27.68 2.07 0.27
N GLY A 485 28.39 0.97 0.00
CA GLY A 485 29.70 0.97 -0.66
C GLY A 485 30.88 1.33 0.27
N ASN A 486 30.65 1.41 1.58
CA ASN A 486 31.68 1.68 2.59
C ASN A 486 32.88 0.74 2.46
N ARG A 487 34.11 1.27 2.50
CA ARG A 487 35.36 0.50 2.46
C ARG A 487 36.24 0.74 3.69
N GLY A 488 36.06 1.86 4.38
CA GLY A 488 36.78 2.19 5.61
C GLY A 488 35.95 1.99 6.88
N SER A 489 36.64 1.78 8.00
CA SER A 489 36.01 1.73 9.33
C SER A 489 35.88 3.12 9.92
N VAL A 490 34.79 3.34 10.66
CA VAL A 490 34.54 4.59 11.38
C VAL A 490 34.32 4.31 12.86
N LYS A 491 34.77 5.23 13.71
CA LYS A 491 34.49 5.26 15.14
C LYS A 491 33.45 6.34 15.39
N THR A 492 32.37 5.99 16.05
CA THR A 492 31.30 6.92 16.41
C THR A 492 31.24 7.12 17.92
N SER A 493 30.86 8.31 18.35
CA SER A 493 30.51 8.65 19.72
C SER A 493 29.13 9.30 19.67
N LEU A 494 28.15 8.72 20.35
CA LEU A 494 26.77 9.19 20.36
C LEU A 494 26.29 9.27 21.81
N GLY A 495 25.77 10.42 22.24
CA GLY A 495 25.24 10.59 23.59
C GLY A 495 25.23 12.05 24.03
N ASN A 496 25.47 12.30 25.31
CA ASN A 496 25.65 13.64 25.84
C ASN A 496 27.11 13.82 26.31
N SER A 497 27.44 14.96 26.92
CA SER A 497 28.80 15.25 27.41
C SER A 497 29.27 14.35 28.57
N ILE A 498 28.38 13.59 29.20
CA ILE A 498 28.62 12.78 30.40
C ILE A 498 28.57 11.28 30.06
N ASP A 499 27.63 10.86 29.22
CA ASP A 499 27.37 9.47 28.86
C ASP A 499 27.28 9.33 27.34
N ASN A 500 28.24 8.61 26.76
CA ASN A 500 28.36 8.40 25.32
C ASN A 500 28.64 6.94 24.97
N ILE A 501 27.92 6.44 23.97
CA ILE A 501 28.15 5.12 23.40
C ILE A 501 29.18 5.26 22.27
N ILE A 502 30.32 4.60 22.45
CA ILE A 502 31.37 4.53 21.43
C ILE A 502 31.19 3.24 20.63
N THR A 503 31.01 3.38 19.32
CA THR A 503 30.79 2.22 18.42
C THR A 503 31.74 2.27 17.22
N THR A 504 32.40 1.13 16.95
CA THR A 504 33.23 0.93 15.77
C THR A 504 32.44 0.22 14.67
N ILE A 505 32.30 0.86 13.52
CA ILE A 505 31.54 0.35 12.38
C ILE A 505 32.52 0.03 11.25
N LYS A 506 32.63 -1.27 10.93
CA LYS A 506 33.43 -1.78 9.81
C LYS A 506 32.57 -1.83 8.54
N PRO A 507 33.17 -1.92 7.33
CA PRO A 507 32.45 -2.05 6.07
C PRO A 507 31.33 -3.11 6.05
N ASN A 508 31.56 -4.24 6.71
CA ASN A 508 30.66 -5.39 6.71
C ASN A 508 29.90 -5.54 8.04
N SER A 509 29.93 -4.52 8.90
CA SER A 509 29.19 -4.55 10.16
C SER A 509 27.69 -4.66 9.89
N SER A 510 27.02 -5.53 10.64
CA SER A 510 25.56 -5.56 10.68
C SER A 510 25.01 -4.28 11.26
N GLU A 511 23.74 -4.01 10.97
CA GLU A 511 22.99 -2.91 11.58
C GLU A 511 22.93 -3.08 13.10
N GLN A 512 23.08 -1.98 13.83
CA GLN A 512 23.07 -1.96 15.30
C GLN A 512 22.03 -0.97 15.80
N LEU A 513 21.07 -1.43 16.60
CA LEU A 513 20.14 -0.55 17.30
C LEU A 513 20.86 0.08 18.49
N ILE A 514 20.82 1.40 18.58
CA ILE A 514 21.36 2.17 19.69
C ILE A 514 20.22 2.89 20.40
N GLU A 515 20.23 2.84 21.73
CA GLU A 515 19.30 3.54 22.60
C GLU A 515 20.08 4.29 23.68
N ILE A 516 19.72 5.56 23.93
CA ILE A 516 20.39 6.41 24.91
C ILE A 516 19.34 7.17 25.70
N ASN A 517 19.43 7.09 27.03
CA ASN A 517 18.59 7.89 27.92
C ASN A 517 19.13 9.32 28.01
N LEU A 518 18.25 10.29 27.82
CA LEU A 518 18.53 11.71 27.81
C LEU A 518 17.49 12.47 28.64
N LYS A 519 17.87 13.67 29.08
CA LYS A 519 16.95 14.60 29.75
C LYS A 519 16.51 15.68 28.77
N SER A 520 15.26 16.12 28.88
CA SER A 520 14.77 17.26 28.10
C SER A 520 15.65 18.49 28.34
N GLY A 521 15.92 19.26 27.28
CA GLY A 521 16.73 20.49 27.37
C GLY A 521 18.24 20.28 27.42
N THR A 522 18.74 19.04 27.45
CA THR A 522 20.17 18.75 27.22
C THR A 522 20.48 18.69 25.72
N ASP A 523 21.74 18.46 25.39
CA ASP A 523 22.18 18.25 24.01
C ASP A 523 22.45 16.76 23.74
N LEU A 524 22.08 16.29 22.55
CA LEU A 524 22.57 15.06 21.93
C LEU A 524 23.72 15.42 20.99
N GLU A 525 24.88 14.83 21.22
CA GLU A 525 26.06 14.95 20.38
C GLU A 525 26.30 13.65 19.59
N PHE A 526 26.53 13.80 18.29
CA PHE A 526 26.97 12.71 17.41
C PHE A 526 28.27 13.08 16.72
N GLU A 527 29.34 12.40 17.11
CA GLU A 527 30.67 12.55 16.54
C GLU A 527 31.05 11.31 15.72
N VAL A 528 31.62 11.53 14.54
CA VAL A 528 32.11 10.47 13.65
C VAL A 528 33.57 10.76 13.34
N ASN A 529 34.45 9.79 13.61
CA ASN A 529 35.87 9.84 13.32
C ASN A 529 36.33 8.62 12.52
N PHE A 530 37.52 8.72 11.93
CA PHE A 530 38.22 7.54 11.44
C PHE A 530 38.61 6.65 12.62
N GLN A 531 38.69 5.34 12.40
CA GLN A 531 39.27 4.44 13.39
C GLN A 531 40.81 4.54 13.33
N ASP A 532 41.46 3.76 12.45
CA ASP A 532 42.93 3.68 12.40
C ASP A 532 43.52 4.09 11.04
N ARG A 533 42.87 3.71 9.93
CA ARG A 533 43.34 4.01 8.56
C ARG A 533 42.32 4.83 7.77
N LEU A 534 42.81 5.83 7.05
CA LEU A 534 42.02 6.64 6.11
C LEU A 534 41.73 5.83 4.84
N ILE A 535 40.56 5.20 4.77
CA ILE A 535 40.09 4.45 3.60
C ILE A 535 38.76 5.04 3.16
N PHE A 536 38.63 5.38 1.88
CA PHE A 536 37.41 5.96 1.30
C PHE A 536 36.73 4.97 0.31
N PRO A 537 35.40 5.04 0.16
CA PRO A 537 34.46 5.84 0.97
C PRO A 537 34.32 5.28 2.39
N CYS A 538 34.18 6.18 3.36
CA CYS A 538 33.92 5.87 4.76
C CYS A 538 32.83 6.80 5.29
N ALA A 539 31.71 6.25 5.74
CA ALA A 539 30.62 7.03 6.33
C ALA A 539 29.66 6.13 7.10
N VAL A 540 28.92 6.74 8.04
CA VAL A 540 27.88 6.08 8.84
C VAL A 540 26.51 6.65 8.51
N GLU A 541 25.49 5.82 8.61
CA GLU A 541 24.10 6.20 8.49
C GLU A 541 23.40 6.09 9.84
N LEU A 542 22.76 7.18 10.29
CA LEU A 542 21.76 7.17 11.35
C LEU A 542 20.39 6.90 10.74
N ARG A 543 19.91 5.66 10.82
CA ARG A 543 18.65 5.21 10.23
C ARG A 543 17.52 5.27 11.23
N ASN A 544 16.38 5.82 10.78
CA ASN A 544 15.18 6.05 11.57
C ASN A 544 15.47 6.74 12.92
N ALA A 545 16.40 7.67 12.95
CA ALA A 545 16.77 8.39 14.17
C ALA A 545 15.60 9.23 14.72
N HIS A 546 15.26 9.03 15.98
CA HIS A 546 14.17 9.72 16.66
C HIS A 546 14.38 9.79 18.18
N PHE A 547 13.75 10.76 18.81
CA PHE A 547 13.52 10.80 20.25
C PHE A 547 12.13 10.24 20.55
N VAL A 548 12.02 9.51 21.64
CA VAL A 548 10.76 8.97 22.15
C VAL A 548 10.68 9.21 23.65
N SER A 549 9.52 9.64 24.12
CA SER A 549 9.19 9.66 25.54
C SER A 549 8.34 8.44 25.88
N THR A 550 8.82 7.66 26.83
CA THR A 550 8.08 6.52 27.38
C THR A 550 7.69 6.85 28.80
N SER A 551 6.40 6.74 29.15
CA SER A 551 5.95 6.80 30.53
C SER A 551 6.62 5.67 31.32
N THR A 552 7.32 6.03 32.39
CA THR A 552 8.02 5.14 33.33
C THR A 552 7.04 4.36 34.21
N ASP A 553 6.13 3.59 33.61
CA ASP A 553 5.28 2.60 34.30
C ASP A 553 5.43 1.22 33.66
N LYS A 554 6.68 0.80 33.47
CA LYS A 554 7.03 -0.62 33.34
C LYS A 554 8.19 -0.93 34.28
N GLU A 555 7.94 -0.77 35.58
CA GLU A 555 8.64 -1.61 36.55
C GLU A 555 8.16 -3.05 36.35
N ASN A 556 9.14 -3.94 36.20
CA ASN A 556 9.09 -5.40 36.35
C ASN A 556 7.73 -6.05 36.64
N THR A 557 7.22 -6.81 35.67
CA THR A 557 6.48 -8.07 35.92
C THR A 557 6.88 -9.11 34.90
#